data_AF-A0A371IMB4-F1
#
_entry.id   AF-A0A371IMB4-F1
#
_cell.length_a   1.000
_cell.length_b   1.000
_cell.length_c   1.000
_cell.angle_alpha   90.00
_cell.angle_beta   90.00
_cell.angle_gamma   90.00
#
_symmetry.space_group_name_H-M   'P 1'
#
loop_
_entity.id
_entity.type
_entity.pdbx_description
1 polymer ?
#
loop_
_entity_poly.entity_id
_entity_poly.type
_entity_poly.pdbx_seq_one_letter_code
_entity_poly.pdbx_strand_id
1 'polypeptide(L)' 'MLLVCDVGNTNIVFGVYEGDDLKLVFRLGTNALRTSDEYGVFARVSMSQADIYFRDIDDVIISSVVPEVMYSL' A
#
# COMPACT_ATOMS: atom_id res chain seq x y z
N MET A 1 9.53 -3.50 -9.04
CA MET A 1 9.61 -3.01 -7.64
C MET A 1 8.70 -3.82 -6.74
N LEU A 2 8.97 -3.84 -5.43
CA LEU A 2 8.15 -4.54 -4.43
C LEU A 2 7.30 -3.52 -3.66
N LEU A 3 5.97 -3.69 -3.68
CA LEU A 3 5.06 -2.95 -2.80
C LEU A 3 4.87 -3.73 -1.50
N VAL A 4 5.22 -3.12 -0.37
CA VAL A 4 5.03 -3.68 0.96
C VAL A 4 3.90 -2.94 1.67
N CYS A 5 3.10 -3.67 2.45
CA CYS A 5 2.01 -3.11 3.23
C CYS A 5 2.07 -3.66 4.67
N ASP A 6 2.07 -2.77 5.65
CA ASP A 6 1.97 -3.09 7.08
C ASP A 6 0.67 -2.50 7.65
N VAL A 7 -0.28 -3.40 7.96
CA VAL A 7 -1.64 -3.05 8.38
C VAL A 7 -1.74 -3.16 9.90
N GLY A 8 -1.74 -2.01 10.57
CA GLY A 8 -2.01 -1.88 11.99
C GLY A 8 -3.46 -1.48 12.29
N ASN A 9 -3.84 -1.50 13.57
CA ASN A 9 -5.18 -1.08 14.00
C ASN A 9 -5.50 0.39 13.67
N THR A 10 -4.50 1.27 13.71
CA THR A 10 -4.69 2.72 13.50
C THR A 10 -4.31 3.16 12.10
N ASN A 11 -3.21 2.63 11.57
CA ASN A 11 -2.66 3.04 10.28
C ASN A 11 -2.23 1.82 9.47
N ILE A 12 -2.35 1.97 8.16
CA ILE A 12 -1.74 1.14 7.14
C ILE A 12 -0.55 1.92 6.58
N VAL A 13 0.63 1.30 6.59
CA VAL A 13 1.85 1.87 6.04
C VAL A 13 2.18 1.12 4.76
N PHE A 14 2.31 1.86 3.67
CA PHE A 14 2.76 1.34 2.39
C PHE A 14 4.20 1.76 2.16
N GLY A 15 4.99 0.86 1.57
CA GLY A 15 6.36 1.14 1.14
C GLY A 15 6.61 0.57 -0.25
N VAL A 16 7.42 1.26 -1.06
CA VAL A 16 7.86 0.74 -2.36
C VAL A 16 9.37 0.58 -2.34
N TYR A 17 9.83 -0.66 -2.56
CA TYR A 17 11.25 -1.01 -2.65
C TYR A 17 11.69 -1.26 -4.10
N GLU A 18 12.87 -0.77 -4.44
CA GLU A 18 13.61 -1.16 -5.64
C GLU A 18 14.92 -1.81 -5.19
N GLY A 19 14.99 -3.14 -5.23
CA GLY A 19 16.06 -3.87 -4.52
C GLY A 19 15.97 -3.61 -3.02
N ASP A 20 17.08 -3.16 -2.43
CA ASP A 20 17.18 -2.83 -0.99
C ASP A 20 16.83 -1.35 -0.68
N ASP A 21 16.56 -0.55 -1.71
CA ASP A 21 16.25 0.88 -1.55
C ASP A 21 14.75 1.12 -1.32
N LEU A 22 14.41 1.75 -0.21
CA LEU A 22 13.06 2.24 0.05
C LEU A 22 12.82 3.57 -0.68
N LYS A 23 12.11 3.53 -1.82
CA LYS A 23 11.89 4.69 -2.69
C LYS A 23 10.73 5.58 -2.24
N LEU A 24 9.71 4.98 -1.62
CA LEU A 24 8.50 5.71 -1.22
C LEU A 24 7.89 5.08 0.03
N VAL A 25 7.39 5.93 0.94
CA VAL A 25 6.55 5.53 2.07
C VAL A 25 5.34 6.44 2.13
N PHE A 26 4.15 5.85 2.29
CA PHE A 26 2.91 6.60 2.48
C PHE A 26 2.00 5.89 3.48
N ARG A 27 1.06 6.64 4.07
CA ARG A 27 0.22 6.15 5.17
C ARG A 27 -1.24 6.47 4.94
N LEU A 28 -2.10 5.54 5.34
CA LEU A 28 -3.55 5.68 5.33
C LEU A 28 -4.11 5.22 6.67
N GLY A 29 -5.11 5.92 7.21
CA GLY A 29 -5.82 5.43 8.39
C GLY A 29 -6.53 4.11 8.10
N THR A 30 -6.44 3.15 9.01
CA THR A 30 -7.12 1.85 8.87
C THR A 30 -8.62 2.05 8.93
N ASN A 31 -9.34 1.57 7.92
CA ASN A 31 -10.79 1.68 7.83
C ASN A 31 -11.38 0.42 7.21
N ALA A 32 -12.11 -0.36 8.00
CA ALA A 32 -12.76 -1.61 7.59
C ALA A 32 -13.82 -1.41 6.49
N LEU A 33 -14.37 -0.20 6.35
CA LEU A 33 -15.39 0.10 5.34
C LEU A 33 -14.78 0.54 4.00
N ARG A 34 -13.46 0.69 3.91
CA ARG A 34 -12.81 1.13 2.68
C ARG A 34 -12.80 0.00 1.65
N THR A 35 -13.17 0.35 0.42
CA THR A 35 -13.24 -0.56 -0.73
C THR A 35 -11.88 -0.72 -1.42
N SER A 36 -11.73 -1.78 -2.21
CA SER A 36 -10.53 -2.03 -3.02
C SER A 36 -10.23 -0.89 -4.01
N ASP A 37 -11.27 -0.28 -4.59
CA ASP A 37 -11.12 0.86 -5.50
C ASP A 37 -10.56 2.09 -4.79
N GLU A 38 -11.02 2.36 -3.56
CA GLU A 38 -10.49 3.48 -2.77
C GLU A 38 -9.02 3.28 -2.39
N TYR A 39 -8.63 2.05 -2.02
CA TYR A 39 -7.21 1.71 -1.81
C TYR A 39 -6.40 1.87 -3.09
N GLY A 40 -6.90 1.38 -4.22
CA GLY A 40 -6.25 1.49 -5.52
C GLY A 40 -6.08 2.94 -5.98
N VAL A 41 -7.09 3.79 -5.82
CA VAL A 41 -7.00 5.23 -6.13
C VAL A 41 -5.96 5.91 -5.25
N PHE A 42 -5.99 5.64 -3.94
CA PHE A 42 -5.03 6.23 -3.00
C PHE A 42 -3.60 5.82 -3.33
N ALA A 43 -3.33 4.51 -3.49
CA ALA A 43 -2.01 4.00 -3.84
C ALA A 43 -1.52 4.57 -5.18
N ARG A 44 -2.38 4.65 -6.20
CA ARG A 44 -2.03 5.22 -7.51
C ARG A 44 -1.60 6.69 -7.38
N VAL A 45 -2.38 7.49 -6.67
CA VAL A 45 -2.08 8.92 -6.49
C VAL A 45 -0.78 9.09 -5.71
N SER A 46 -0.61 8.38 -4.58
CA SER A 46 0.59 8.45 -3.77
C SER A 46 1.86 8.05 -4.52
N MET A 47 1.80 6.96 -5.30
CA MET A 47 2.95 6.49 -6.09
C MET A 47 3.29 7.42 -7.25
N SER A 48 2.26 7.96 -7.93
CA SER A 48 2.47 8.86 -9.07
C SER A 48 3.18 10.16 -8.70
N GLN A 49 3.12 10.59 -7.42
CA GLN A 49 3.87 11.75 -6.93
C GLN A 49 5.39 11.51 -6.85
N ALA A 50 5.81 10.24 -6.88
CA ALA A 50 7.22 9.83 -6.89
C ALA A 50 7.64 9.26 -8.25
N ASP A 51 6.87 9.51 -9.31
CA ASP A 51 7.07 8.96 -10.66
C ASP A 51 7.09 7.42 -10.71
N ILE A 52 6.42 6.76 -9.75
CA ILE A 52 6.24 5.31 -9.70
C ILE A 52 4.81 4.98 -10.15
N TYR A 53 4.66 4.04 -11.07
CA TYR A 53 3.37 3.60 -11.60
C TYR A 53 3.08 2.14 -11.26
N PHE A 54 1.81 1.73 -11.31
CA PHE A 54 1.43 0.34 -11.02
C PHE A 54 2.10 -0.69 -11.92
N ARG A 55 2.43 -0.32 -13.16
CA ARG A 55 3.18 -1.18 -14.09
C ARG A 55 4.62 -1.46 -13.64
N ASP A 56 5.15 -0.69 -12.71
CA ASP A 56 6.52 -0.82 -12.18
C ASP A 56 6.56 -1.72 -10.92
N ILE A 57 5.39 -2.13 -10.40
CA ILE A 57 5.27 -3.05 -9.26
C ILE A 57 5.15 -4.48 -9.79
N ASP A 58 6.09 -5.33 -9.40
CA ASP A 58 6.15 -6.74 -9.82
C ASP A 58 5.49 -7.65 -8.78
N ASP A 59 5.69 -7.32 -7.50
CA ASP A 59 5.27 -8.14 -6.36
C ASP A 59 4.65 -7.28 -5.26
N VAL A 60 3.79 -7.91 -4.45
CA VAL A 60 3.15 -7.31 -3.29
C VAL A 60 3.27 -8.25 -2.08
N ILE A 61 3.61 -7.69 -0.92
CA ILE A 61 3.57 -8.40 0.36
C ILE A 61 2.78 -7.60 1.39
N ILE A 62 1.91 -8.28 2.14
CA ILE A 62 1.03 -7.68 3.13
C ILE A 62 1.22 -8.38 4.48
N SER A 63 1.54 -7.60 5.50
CA SER A 63 1.48 -7.98 6.91
C SER A 63 0.26 -7.33 7.54
N SER A 64 -0.56 -8.09 8.27
CA SER A 64 -1.76 -7.54 8.88
C SER A 64 -2.10 -8.16 10.22
N VAL A 65 -2.49 -7.29 11.16
CA VAL A 65 -3.17 -7.64 12.40
C VAL A 65 -4.66 -7.30 12.38
N VAL A 66 -5.20 -6.85 11.24
CA VAL A 66 -6.60 -6.41 11.07
C VAL A 66 -7.27 -7.22 9.96
N PRO A 67 -8.01 -8.30 10.29
CA PRO A 67 -8.63 -9.18 9.28
C PRO A 67 -9.66 -8.49 8.39
N GLU A 68 -10.39 -7.51 8.91
CA GLU A 68 -11.52 -6.87 8.23
C GLU A 68 -11.14 -6.15 6.93
N VAL A 69 -9.88 -5.70 6.80
CA VAL A 69 -9.41 -5.01 5.60
C VAL A 69 -8.78 -5.95 4.56
N MET A 70 -8.51 -7.21 4.90
CA MET A 70 -7.72 -8.13 4.07
C MET A 70 -8.38 -8.51 2.76
N TYR A 71 -9.71 -8.49 2.69
CA TYR A 71 -10.42 -8.77 1.43
C TYR A 71 -10.33 -7.61 0.44
N SER A 72 -10.25 -6.38 0.95
CA SER A 72 -10.22 -5.15 0.13
C SER A 72 -8.82 -4.73 -0.29
N LEU A 73 -7.77 -5.22 0.39
CA LEU A 73 -6.35 -4.95 0.09
C LEU A 73 -5.81 -5.92 -0.95
#